data_AF-A0A5M3MCJ6-F1
#
_entry.id   AF-A0A5M3MCJ6-F1
#
_cell.length_a   1.000
_cell.length_b   1.000
_cell.length_c   1.000
_cell.angle_alpha   90.00
_cell.angle_beta   90.00
_cell.angle_gamma   90.00
#
_symmetry.space_group_name_H-M   'P 1'
#
loop_
_entity.id
_entity.type
_entity.pdbx_description
1 polymer ?
#
loop_
_entity_poly.entity_id
_entity_poly.type
_entity_poly.pdbx_seq_one_letter_code
_entity_poly.pdbx_strand_id
1 'polypeptide(L)'
;PLPCLPLSMLQDSVVTSAIQQNPDLFCIILPIDVDCFEFLLAAHPNQSFVSSACSGFCTGIWPFAHSPPDSYPSTWDQSQRAVIDEPEREFLQMQIDKEIQLGRFSPLFGANLLPGMYSSPIHVV
;
A
#
# COMPACT_ATOMS: atom_id res chain seq x y z
N PRO A 1 -9.84 -2.00 18.99
CA PRO A 1 -8.73 -1.22 18.37
C PRO A 1 -8.18 -2.01 17.18
N LEU A 2 -7.65 -1.32 16.17
CA LEU A 2 -6.90 -1.96 15.09
C LEU A 2 -5.55 -2.47 15.63
N PRO A 3 -5.02 -3.60 15.10
CA PRO A 3 -3.77 -4.17 15.52
C PRO A 3 -2.62 -3.32 15.02
N CYS A 4 -1.56 -3.24 15.82
CA CYS A 4 -0.30 -2.69 15.38
C CYS A 4 0.45 -3.70 14.50
N LEU A 5 1.37 -3.19 13.69
CA LEU A 5 2.35 -3.99 12.95
C LEU A 5 3.11 -4.90 13.94
N PRO A 6 3.19 -6.22 13.70
CA PRO A 6 4.01 -7.11 14.52
C PRO A 6 5.47 -6.67 14.54
N LEU A 7 6.13 -6.76 15.70
CA LEU A 7 7.53 -6.35 15.86
C LEU A 7 8.49 -7.06 14.90
N SER A 8 8.21 -8.33 14.57
CA SER A 8 8.99 -9.10 13.59
C SER A 8 8.98 -8.43 12.21
N MET A 9 7.85 -7.88 11.79
CA MET A 9 7.71 -7.17 10.51
C MET A 9 8.34 -5.78 10.58
N LEU A 10 8.22 -5.09 11.72
CA LEU A 10 8.86 -3.79 11.92
C LEU A 10 10.39 -3.87 11.94
N GLN A 11 10.94 -5.02 12.36
CA GLN A 11 12.38 -5.29 12.40
C GLN A 11 12.92 -5.86 11.08
N ASP A 12 12.06 -6.09 10.09
CA ASP A 12 12.50 -6.50 8.76
C ASP A 12 13.26 -5.34 8.10
N SER A 13 14.59 -5.45 8.14
CA SER A 13 15.49 -4.42 7.58
C SER A 13 15.34 -4.26 6.07
N VAL A 14 14.90 -5.29 5.34
CA VAL A 14 14.76 -5.26 3.89
C VAL A 14 13.55 -4.40 3.52
N VAL A 15 12.39 -4.72 4.10
CA VAL A 15 11.14 -3.97 3.87
C VAL A 15 11.26 -2.54 4.40
N THR A 16 11.79 -2.37 5.60
CA THR A 16 11.93 -1.03 6.22
C THR A 16 12.87 -0.14 5.41
N SER A 17 13.99 -0.69 4.91
CA SER A 17 14.90 0.08 4.04
C SER A 17 14.24 0.45 2.71
N ALA A 18 13.49 -0.45 2.09
CA ALA A 18 12.78 -0.18 0.85
C ALA A 18 11.77 0.96 1.01
N ILE A 19 10.99 0.97 2.10
CA ILE A 19 10.03 2.04 2.41
C ILE A 19 10.75 3.37 2.66
N GLN A 20 11.79 3.37 3.50
CA GLN A 20 12.52 4.59 3.87
C GLN A 20 13.26 5.23 2.69
N GLN A 21 13.79 4.42 1.77
CA GLN A 21 14.53 4.92 0.61
C GLN A 21 13.63 5.39 -0.54
N ASN A 22 12.34 5.05 -0.51
CA ASN A 22 11.40 5.32 -1.60
C ASN A 22 10.08 5.95 -1.09
N PRO A 23 10.14 7.08 -0.36
CA PRO A 23 8.95 7.70 0.23
C PRO A 23 7.88 8.07 -0.81
N ASP A 24 8.29 8.43 -2.02
CA ASP A 24 7.39 8.77 -3.13
C ASP A 24 6.56 7.56 -3.63
N LEU A 25 7.07 6.33 -3.45
CA LEU A 25 6.38 5.10 -3.85
C LEU A 25 5.39 4.60 -2.80
N PHE A 26 5.60 4.96 -1.54
CA PHE A 26 4.83 4.49 -0.38
C PHE A 26 4.13 5.62 0.36
N CYS A 27 3.71 6.66 -0.37
CA CYS A 27 3.00 7.78 0.19
C CYS A 27 1.61 7.37 0.70
N ILE A 28 1.25 7.85 1.89
CA ILE A 28 -0.09 7.67 2.44
C ILE A 28 -0.93 8.88 2.05
N ILE A 29 -1.71 8.72 0.99
CA ILE A 29 -2.59 9.77 0.47
C ILE A 29 -4.01 9.45 0.90
N LEU A 30 -4.58 10.32 1.73
CA LEU A 30 -5.95 10.19 2.22
C LEU A 30 -6.75 11.44 1.86
N PRO A 31 -8.01 11.27 1.43
CA PRO A 31 -8.91 12.40 1.19
C PRO A 31 -9.50 12.98 2.49
N ILE A 32 -9.15 12.42 3.64
CA ILE A 32 -9.70 12.77 4.95
C ILE A 32 -8.64 13.55 5.73
N ASP A 33 -9.05 14.66 6.33
CA ASP A 33 -8.27 15.39 7.33
C ASP A 33 -8.30 14.60 8.65
N VAL A 34 -7.18 13.98 9.00
CA VAL A 34 -7.06 13.10 10.19
C VAL A 34 -7.23 13.89 11.48
N ASP A 35 -6.72 15.12 11.54
CA ASP A 35 -6.82 15.98 12.73
C ASP A 35 -8.29 16.39 12.96
N CYS A 36 -8.98 16.77 11.88
CA CYS A 36 -10.41 17.06 11.93
C CYS A 36 -11.23 15.82 12.32
N PHE A 37 -10.90 14.66 11.74
CA PHE A 37 -11.56 13.39 12.07
C PHE A 37 -11.40 13.02 13.55
N GLU A 38 -10.19 13.12 14.09
CA GLU A 38 -9.91 12.87 15.50
C GLU A 38 -10.66 13.86 16.41
N PHE A 39 -10.64 15.15 16.06
CA PHE A 39 -11.37 16.19 16.79
C PHE A 39 -12.88 15.92 16.85
N LEU A 40 -13.50 15.58 15.71
CA LEU A 40 -14.94 15.27 15.63
C LEU A 40 -15.32 14.05 16.47
N LEU A 41 -14.38 13.15 16.74
CA LEU A 41 -14.58 11.93 17.51
C LEU A 41 -14.06 12.00 18.94
N ALA A 42 -13.68 13.18 19.44
CA ALA A 42 -13.12 13.34 20.79
C ALA A 42 -14.05 12.85 21.93
N ALA A 43 -15.37 12.91 21.73
CA ALA A 43 -16.36 12.44 22.70
C ALA A 43 -16.82 10.98 22.46
N HIS A 44 -16.24 10.28 21.49
CA HIS A 44 -16.65 8.91 21.15
C HIS A 44 -16.30 7.95 22.29
N PRO A 45 -17.20 7.04 22.70
CA PRO A 45 -16.97 6.15 23.85
C PRO A 45 -15.83 5.13 23.63
N ASN A 46 -15.50 4.84 22.37
CA ASN A 46 -14.41 3.93 22.01
C ASN A 46 -13.15 4.68 21.56
N GLN A 47 -12.58 5.49 22.44
CA GLN A 47 -11.36 6.27 22.13
C GLN A 47 -10.19 5.38 21.68
N SER A 48 -10.03 4.19 22.27
CA SER A 48 -8.97 3.26 21.87
C SER A 48 -9.04 2.87 20.39
N PHE A 49 -10.25 2.75 19.83
CA PHE A 49 -10.44 2.46 18.42
C PHE A 49 -10.17 3.69 17.55
N VAL A 50 -10.68 4.86 17.98
CA VAL A 50 -10.44 6.14 17.29
C VAL A 50 -8.94 6.38 17.15
N SER A 51 -8.18 6.34 18.25
CA SER A 51 -6.72 6.55 18.21
C SER A 51 -6.00 5.53 17.33
N SER A 52 -6.42 4.26 17.34
CA SER A 52 -5.83 3.24 16.47
C SER A 52 -6.13 3.46 14.98
N ALA A 53 -7.31 3.99 14.66
CA ALA A 53 -7.68 4.35 13.29
C ALA A 53 -6.91 5.58 12.81
N CYS A 54 -6.84 6.65 13.62
CA CYS A 54 -6.06 7.85 13.31
C CYS A 54 -4.58 7.53 13.12
N SER A 55 -3.99 6.71 13.99
CA SER A 55 -2.63 6.21 13.81
C SER A 55 -2.48 5.47 12.48
N GLY A 56 -3.42 4.58 12.15
CA GLY A 56 -3.42 3.84 10.89
C GLY A 56 -3.53 4.73 9.65
N PHE A 57 -4.25 5.85 9.75
CA PHE A 57 -4.33 6.85 8.68
C PHE A 57 -3.02 7.61 8.46
N CYS A 58 -2.19 7.75 9.49
CA CYS A 58 -0.90 8.44 9.36
C CYS A 58 0.26 7.49 9.02
N THR A 59 0.22 6.23 9.47
CA THR A 59 1.36 5.31 9.38
C THR A 59 1.06 4.01 8.61
N GLY A 60 -0.16 3.85 8.10
CA GLY A 60 -0.63 2.63 7.45
C GLY A 60 -1.33 1.67 8.41
N ILE A 61 -2.17 0.79 7.86
CA ILE A 61 -3.00 -0.15 8.61
C ILE A 61 -2.49 -1.58 8.41
N TRP A 62 -2.29 -2.30 9.50
CA TRP A 62 -1.96 -3.72 9.43
C TRP A 62 -3.20 -4.55 9.09
N PRO A 63 -3.18 -5.38 8.02
CA PRO A 63 -4.37 -6.11 7.54
C PRO A 63 -4.68 -7.37 8.35
N PHE A 64 -4.22 -7.47 9.61
CA PHE A 64 -4.31 -8.68 10.44
C PHE A 64 -3.63 -9.92 9.81
N ALA A 65 -2.65 -9.72 8.93
CA ALA A 65 -1.90 -10.82 8.34
C ALA A 65 -0.92 -11.44 9.35
N HIS A 66 -0.60 -12.72 9.13
CA HIS A 66 0.52 -13.38 9.80
C HIS A 66 1.84 -12.98 9.14
N SER A 67 2.95 -13.08 9.88
CA SER A 67 4.27 -12.94 9.27
C SER A 67 4.48 -14.05 8.23
N PRO A 68 5.03 -13.73 7.05
CA PRO A 68 5.38 -14.73 6.07
C PRO A 68 6.45 -15.69 6.62
N PRO A 69 6.46 -16.96 6.17
CA PRO A 69 7.50 -17.91 6.57
C PRO A 69 8.86 -17.52 5.98
N ASP A 70 9.96 -18.00 6.57
CA ASP A 70 11.32 -17.70 6.11
C ASP A 70 11.60 -18.11 4.65
N SER A 71 10.82 -19.06 4.12
CA SER A 71 10.93 -19.54 2.73
C SER A 71 10.23 -18.61 1.72
N TYR A 72 9.55 -17.56 2.17
CA TYR A 72 8.81 -16.66 1.30
C TYR A 72 9.78 -15.80 0.47
N PRO A 73 9.56 -15.64 -0.85
CA PRO A 73 10.49 -14.92 -1.70
C PRO A 73 10.51 -13.42 -1.36
N SER A 74 11.68 -12.78 -1.48
CA SER A 74 11.85 -11.35 -1.22
C SER A 74 11.10 -10.47 -2.21
N THR A 75 10.87 -10.95 -3.44
CA THR A 75 10.02 -10.30 -4.43
C THR A 75 9.24 -11.35 -5.20
N TRP A 76 8.02 -11.02 -5.62
CA TRP A 76 7.23 -11.92 -6.45
C TRP A 76 6.45 -11.15 -7.49
N ASP A 77 6.71 -11.41 -8.77
CA ASP A 77 6.00 -10.78 -9.86
C ASP A 77 5.02 -11.75 -10.51
N GLN A 78 3.73 -11.52 -10.31
CA GLN A 78 2.65 -12.26 -10.97
C GLN A 78 2.16 -11.61 -12.27
N SER A 79 2.91 -10.65 -12.83
CA SER A 79 2.62 -10.07 -14.15
C SER A 79 2.68 -11.08 -15.31
N GLN A 80 2.97 -12.35 -15.02
CA GLN A 80 2.99 -13.47 -15.97
C GLN A 80 1.59 -13.80 -16.50
N ARG A 81 0.97 -12.93 -17.31
CA ARG A 81 -0.22 -13.29 -18.09
C ARG A 81 -0.32 -12.60 -19.46
N ALA A 82 -0.74 -13.44 -20.40
CA ALA A 82 -1.12 -13.37 -21.81
C ALA A 82 -1.05 -12.05 -22.62
N VAL A 83 -0.80 -12.23 -23.92
CA VAL A 83 -0.92 -11.22 -24.98
C VAL A 83 -2.22 -10.45 -24.83
N ILE A 84 -2.11 -9.19 -24.41
CA ILE A 84 -3.20 -8.22 -24.34
C ILE A 84 -3.44 -7.74 -25.77
N ASP A 85 -4.70 -7.67 -26.21
CA ASP A 85 -5.01 -7.04 -27.49
C ASP A 85 -4.77 -5.52 -27.41
N GLU A 86 -4.58 -4.85 -28.55
CA GLU A 86 -4.28 -3.40 -28.52
C GLU A 86 -5.38 -2.56 -27.82
N PRO A 87 -6.70 -2.81 -28.02
CA PRO A 87 -7.75 -2.09 -27.30
C PRO A 87 -7.70 -2.24 -25.77
N GLU A 88 -7.49 -3.44 -25.25
CA GLU A 88 -7.37 -3.69 -23.81
C GLU A 88 -6.14 -3.00 -23.24
N ARG A 89 -5.03 -2.99 -23.99
CA ARG A 89 -3.79 -2.32 -23.59
C ARG A 89 -3.98 -0.81 -23.51
N GLU A 90 -4.61 -0.20 -24.52
CA GLU A 90 -4.93 1.23 -24.52
C GLU A 90 -5.84 1.59 -23.35
N PHE A 91 -6.84 0.76 -23.06
CA PHE A 91 -7.73 0.97 -21.92
C PHE A 91 -6.98 0.89 -20.59
N LEU A 92 -6.11 -0.11 -20.38
CA LEU A 92 -5.28 -0.22 -19.18
C LEU A 92 -4.38 1.00 -19.02
N GLN A 93 -3.70 1.43 -20.07
CA GLN A 93 -2.82 2.60 -20.02
C GLN A 93 -3.59 3.86 -19.63
N MET A 94 -4.77 4.07 -20.22
CA MET A 94 -5.64 5.20 -19.87
C MET A 94 -6.06 5.17 -18.39
N GLN A 95 -6.39 4.00 -17.84
CA GLN A 95 -6.74 3.89 -16.41
C GLN A 95 -5.53 4.15 -15.51
N ILE A 96 -4.36 3.60 -15.85
CA ILE A 96 -3.11 3.83 -15.11
C ILE A 96 -2.78 5.32 -15.07
N ASP A 97 -2.81 6.00 -16.22
CA ASP A 97 -2.50 7.43 -16.33
C ASP A 97 -3.46 8.26 -15.47
N LYS A 98 -4.75 7.90 -15.45
CA LYS A 98 -5.75 8.55 -14.61
C LYS A 98 -5.48 8.36 -13.12
N GLU A 99 -5.15 7.14 -12.68
CA GLU A 99 -4.84 6.87 -11.26
C GLU A 99 -3.54 7.55 -10.81
N ILE A 100 -2.54 7.66 -11.69
CA ILE A 100 -1.32 8.46 -11.46
C ILE A 100 -1.67 9.94 -11.35
N GLN A 101 -2.51 10.48 -12.23
CA GLN A 101 -2.93 11.88 -12.18
C GLN A 101 -3.70 12.21 -10.88
N LEU A 102 -4.46 11.25 -10.36
CA LEU A 102 -5.15 11.37 -9.07
C LEU A 102 -4.24 11.15 -7.86
N GLY A 103 -2.95 10.87 -8.07
CA GLY A 103 -1.98 10.59 -7.01
C GLY A 103 -2.24 9.28 -6.27
N ARG A 104 -3.02 8.36 -6.84
CA ARG A 104 -3.32 7.07 -6.19
C ARG A 104 -2.29 6.00 -6.53
N PHE A 105 -1.74 6.07 -7.73
CA PHE A 105 -0.59 5.28 -8.15
C PHE A 105 0.67 6.14 -8.18
N SER A 106 1.79 5.52 -7.83
CA SER A 106 3.10 6.13 -8.05
C SER A 106 3.47 6.11 -9.53
N PRO A 107 4.36 7.01 -9.98
CA PRO A 107 4.99 6.89 -11.28
C PRO A 107 5.79 5.58 -11.42
N LEU A 108 6.09 5.20 -12.66
CA LEU A 108 6.97 4.07 -12.94
C LEU A 108 8.35 4.28 -12.28
N PHE A 109 8.84 3.28 -11.56
CA PHE A 109 10.10 3.33 -10.80
C PHE A 109 11.17 2.35 -11.28
N GLY A 110 10.99 1.82 -12.50
CA GLY A 110 11.92 0.89 -13.13
C GLY A 110 11.23 -0.41 -13.57
N ALA A 111 12.01 -1.32 -14.14
CA ALA A 111 11.51 -2.60 -14.66
C ALA A 111 11.42 -3.70 -13.59
N ASN A 112 12.03 -3.50 -12.41
CA ASN A 112 12.15 -4.51 -11.38
C ASN A 112 11.46 -4.07 -10.09
N LEU A 113 10.86 -5.02 -9.40
CA LEU A 113 10.35 -4.83 -8.05
C LEU A 113 11.50 -4.59 -7.07
N LEU A 114 11.28 -3.70 -6.10
CA LEU A 114 12.18 -3.54 -4.97
C LEU A 114 11.98 -4.68 -3.96
N PRO A 115 13.00 -5.04 -3.17
CA PRO A 115 12.86 -6.04 -2.12
C PRO A 115 11.65 -5.76 -1.20
N GLY A 116 10.87 -6.79 -0.91
CA GLY A 116 9.62 -6.72 -0.15
C GLY A 116 8.39 -6.38 -0.99
N MET A 117 8.52 -6.11 -2.29
CA MET A 117 7.39 -5.84 -3.17
C MET A 117 6.85 -7.09 -3.86
N TYR A 118 5.53 -7.12 -4.01
CA TYR A 118 4.78 -8.15 -4.69
C TYR A 118 3.87 -7.49 -5.72
N SER A 119 3.87 -8.00 -6.95
CA SER A 119 3.02 -7.51 -8.04
C SER A 119 1.88 -8.49 -8.27
N SER A 120 0.65 -7.98 -8.25
CA SER A 120 -0.57 -8.70 -8.63
C SER A 120 -1.08 -8.13 -9.96
N PRO A 121 -1.39 -8.97 -10.97
CA PRO A 121 -1.77 -8.47 -12.29
C PRO A 121 -3.14 -7.79 -12.27
N ILE A 122 -3.27 -6.70 -13.02
CA ILE A 122 -4.52 -6.04 -13.34
C ILE A 122 -4.97 -6.51 -14.73
N HIS A 123 -6.27 -6.72 -14.93
CA HIS A 123 -6.84 -7.14 -16.21
C HIS A 123 -8.10 -6.34 -16.53
N VAL A 124 -8.44 -6.27 -17.82
CA VAL A 124 -9.69 -5.70 -18.32
C VAL A 124 -10.80 -6.75 -18.20
N VAL A 125 -12.02 -6.33 -17.84
CA VAL A 125 -13.21 -7.19 -17.69
C VAL A 125 -14.36 -6.61 -18.49
#